data_AF-A0A8J3DKB4-F1
#
_entry.id   AF-A0A8J3DKB4-F1
#
_cell.length_a   1.000
_cell.length_b   1.000
_cell.length_c   1.000
_cell.angle_alpha   90.00
_cell.angle_beta   90.00
_cell.angle_gamma   90.00
#
_symmetry.space_group_name_H-M   'P 1'
#
loop_
_entity.id
_entity.type
_entity.pdbx_description
1 polymer ?
#
loop_
_entity_poly.entity_id
_entity_poly.type
_entity_poly.pdbx_seq_one_letter_code
_entity_poly.pdbx_strand_id
1 'polypeptide(L)'
;MSLINLLQECISRGQEMTQAIAIAQFGDDSPEARKITRRWGITEVADLIGVSPQAIRDAEKNGRLPPPDFELRGRVERRAGYTIDQISHMRSIFGNPNQRPADKNPAVLAVMSHKGG
;
A
#
# COMPACT_ATOMS: atom_id res chain seq x y z
N MET A 1 -40.75 -26.93 -14.54
CA MET A 1 -39.37 -26.42 -14.41
C MET A 1 -38.43 -27.60 -14.35
N SER A 2 -37.39 -27.64 -15.18
CA SER A 2 -36.37 -28.69 -15.12
C SER A 2 -35.53 -28.55 -13.86
N LEU A 3 -35.15 -29.67 -13.23
CA LEU A 3 -34.27 -29.72 -12.07
C LEU A 3 -32.94 -28.99 -12.33
N ILE A 4 -32.47 -29.04 -13.58
CA ILE A 4 -31.24 -28.38 -14.03
C ILE A 4 -31.37 -26.85 -13.92
N ASN A 5 -32.53 -26.29 -14.30
CA ASN A 5 -32.75 -24.84 -14.26
C ASN A 5 -32.82 -24.35 -12.80
N LEU A 6 -33.45 -25.13 -11.92
CA LEU A 6 -33.50 -24.82 -10.49
C LEU A 6 -32.09 -24.83 -9.87
N LEU A 7 -31.26 -25.82 -10.21
CA LEU A 7 -29.88 -25.89 -9.73
C LEU A 7 -29.06 -24.69 -10.21
N GLN A 8 -29.18 -24.31 -11.49
CA GLN A 8 -28.50 -23.14 -12.05
C GLN A 8 -28.92 -21.85 -11.34
N GLU A 9 -30.23 -21.70 -11.04
CA GLU A 9 -30.74 -20.55 -10.31
C GLU A 9 -30.20 -20.49 -8.87
N CYS A 10 -30.15 -21.63 -8.16
CA CYS A 10 -29.55 -21.71 -6.83
C CYS A 10 -28.06 -21.32 -6.84
N ILE A 11 -27.31 -21.76 -7.86
CA ILE A 11 -25.89 -21.40 -8.00
C ILE A 11 -25.73 -19.90 -8.23
N SER A 12 -26.50 -19.31 -9.15
CA SER A 12 -26.43 -17.86 -9.44
C SER A 12 -26.73 -17.04 -8.18
N ARG A 13 -27.85 -17.34 -7.50
CA ARG A 13 -28.23 -16.64 -6.26
C ARG A 13 -27.20 -16.82 -5.15
N GLY A 14 -26.59 -18.00 -5.05
CA GLY A 14 -25.52 -18.27 -4.08
C GLY A 14 -24.26 -17.45 -4.35
N GLN A 15 -23.86 -17.30 -5.61
CA GLN A 15 -22.74 -16.46 -6.02
C GLN A 15 -23.02 -14.98 -5.74
N GLU A 16 -24.20 -14.49 -6.12
CA GLU A 16 -24.65 -13.12 -5.85
C GLU A 16 -24.64 -12.82 -4.34
N MET A 17 -25.16 -13.73 -3.52
CA MET A 17 -25.14 -13.60 -2.06
C MET A 17 -23.71 -13.54 -1.52
N THR A 18 -22.82 -14.43 -1.99
CA THR A 18 -21.41 -14.46 -1.55
C THR A 18 -20.70 -13.15 -1.89
N GLN A 19 -20.94 -12.62 -3.09
CA GLN A 19 -20.39 -11.33 -3.52
C GLN A 19 -20.96 -10.18 -2.67
N ALA A 20 -22.26 -10.17 -2.39
CA ALA A 20 -22.89 -9.15 -1.55
C ALA A 20 -22.34 -9.16 -0.12
N ILE A 21 -22.10 -10.34 0.46
CA ILE A 21 -21.47 -10.48 1.78
C ILE A 21 -20.05 -9.92 1.76
N ALA A 22 -19.25 -10.26 0.74
CA ALA A 22 -17.88 -9.75 0.62
C ALA A 22 -17.86 -8.22 0.54
N ILE A 23 -18.73 -7.62 -0.27
CA ILE A 23 -18.84 -6.15 -0.38
C ILE A 23 -19.32 -5.53 0.94
N ALA A 24 -20.30 -6.13 1.61
CA ALA A 24 -20.80 -5.64 2.89
C ALA A 24 -19.75 -5.69 4.01
N GLN A 25 -18.89 -6.72 4.00
CA GLN A 25 -17.89 -6.94 5.05
C GLN A 25 -16.58 -6.18 4.81
N PHE A 26 -16.11 -6.15 3.57
CA PHE A 26 -14.79 -5.59 3.21
C PHE A 26 -14.90 -4.26 2.46
N GLY A 27 -16.10 -3.83 2.08
CA GLY A 27 -16.33 -2.64 1.28
C GLY A 27 -16.07 -2.87 -0.21
N ASP A 28 -15.77 -1.79 -0.91
CA ASP A 28 -15.30 -1.85 -2.29
C ASP A 28 -13.90 -2.48 -2.32
N ASP A 29 -13.71 -3.51 -3.15
CA ASP A 29 -12.43 -4.20 -3.30
C ASP A 29 -11.55 -3.56 -4.39
N SER A 30 -11.89 -2.35 -4.83
CA SER A 30 -11.12 -1.61 -5.82
C SER A 30 -9.69 -1.32 -5.35
N PRO A 31 -8.74 -1.16 -6.30
CA PRO A 31 -7.39 -0.73 -5.96
C PRO A 31 -7.33 0.59 -5.18
N GLU A 32 -8.29 1.49 -5.39
CA GLU A 32 -8.37 2.76 -4.66
C GLU A 32 -8.73 2.55 -3.18
N ALA A 33 -9.69 1.67 -2.89
CA ALA A 33 -10.08 1.33 -1.53
C ALA A 33 -8.93 0.67 -0.73
N ARG A 34 -8.02 -0.02 -1.43
CA ARG A 34 -6.83 -0.66 -0.84
C ARG A 34 -5.62 0.28 -0.69
N LYS A 35 -5.74 1.55 -1.08
CA LYS A 35 -4.62 2.50 -1.03
C LYS A 35 -4.23 2.79 0.42
N ILE A 36 -2.93 2.67 0.73
CA ILE A 36 -2.42 2.99 2.06
C ILE A 36 -2.45 4.51 2.24
N THR A 37 -3.31 4.98 3.16
CA THR A 37 -3.50 6.40 3.46
C THR A 37 -2.53 6.93 4.52
N ARG A 38 -1.78 6.04 5.18
CA ARG A 38 -0.78 6.42 6.19
C ARG A 38 0.26 7.37 5.59
N ARG A 39 0.62 8.38 6.38
CA ARG A 39 1.75 9.28 6.11
C ARG A 39 2.88 9.01 7.09
N TRP A 40 4.11 9.04 6.58
CA TRP A 40 5.33 8.84 7.36
C TRP A 40 6.09 10.16 7.54
N GLY A 41 6.57 10.42 8.75
CA GLY A 41 7.38 11.60 9.03
C GLY A 41 8.77 11.51 8.40
N ILE A 42 9.45 12.64 8.18
CA ILE A 42 10.76 12.67 7.53
C ILE A 42 11.82 11.82 8.23
N THR A 43 11.82 11.77 9.57
CA THR A 43 12.75 10.94 10.34
C THR A 43 12.54 9.46 10.07
N GLU A 44 11.28 9.00 10.11
CA GLU A 44 10.94 7.60 9.84
C GLU A 44 11.27 7.21 8.40
N VAL A 45 11.00 8.10 7.44
CA VAL A 45 11.36 7.87 6.03
C VAL A 45 12.87 7.80 5.84
N ALA A 46 13.63 8.68 6.50
CA ALA A 46 15.08 8.69 6.45
C ALA A 46 15.66 7.33 6.90
N ASP A 47 15.14 6.78 7.99
CA ASP A 47 15.53 5.45 8.48
C ASP A 47 15.15 4.33 7.48
N LEU A 48 13.95 4.40 6.88
CA LEU A 48 13.44 3.39 5.94
C LEU A 48 14.20 3.31 4.60
N ILE A 49 14.86 4.40 4.21
CA ILE A 49 15.62 4.49 2.95
C ILE A 49 17.14 4.60 3.20
N GLY A 50 17.58 4.63 4.45
CA GLY A 50 19.00 4.59 4.83
C GLY A 50 19.78 5.88 4.58
N VAL A 51 19.13 7.03 4.75
CA VAL A 51 19.76 8.36 4.58
C VAL A 51 19.50 9.24 5.80
N SER A 52 20.15 10.40 5.88
CA SER A 52 19.82 11.39 6.92
C SER A 52 18.58 12.22 6.55
N PRO A 53 17.81 12.71 7.54
CA PRO A 53 16.70 13.64 7.26
C PRO A 53 17.14 14.90 6.52
N GLN A 54 18.40 15.33 6.70
CA GLN A 54 18.96 16.48 6.00
C GLN A 54 19.19 16.19 4.51
N ALA A 55 19.68 15.01 4.17
CA ALA A 55 19.86 14.60 2.77
C ALA A 55 18.54 14.65 1.98
N ILE A 56 17.42 14.30 2.62
CA ILE A 56 16.08 14.44 2.02
C ILE A 56 15.75 15.91 1.76
N ARG A 57 15.94 16.79 2.75
CA ARG A 57 15.67 18.23 2.60
C ARG A 57 16.54 18.87 1.51
N ASP A 58 17.80 18.48 1.43
CA ASP A 58 18.73 19.00 0.43
C ASP A 58 18.34 18.51 -0.98
N ALA A 59 17.88 17.26 -1.10
CA ALA A 59 17.36 16.70 -2.35
C ALA A 59 16.04 17.34 -2.80
N GLU A 60 15.17 17.73 -1.87
CA GLU A 60 13.99 18.54 -2.19
C GLU A 60 14.40 19.94 -2.67
N LYS A 61 15.37 20.57 -2.00
CA LYS A 61 15.83 21.93 -2.32
C LYS A 61 16.54 22.03 -3.67
N ASN A 62 17.32 21.00 -4.05
CA ASN A 62 18.04 20.97 -5.32
C ASN A 62 17.21 20.38 -6.48
N GLY A 63 15.93 20.05 -6.24
CA GLY A 63 15.00 19.56 -7.26
C GLY A 63 15.18 18.09 -7.64
N ARG A 64 16.04 17.34 -6.94
CA ARG A 64 16.18 15.88 -7.14
C ARG A 64 14.96 15.12 -6.63
N LEU A 65 14.26 15.66 -5.63
CA LEU A 65 12.96 15.18 -5.17
C LEU A 65 11.87 16.21 -5.43
N PRO A 66 10.62 15.77 -5.62
CA PRO A 66 9.47 16.66 -5.57
C PRO A 66 9.39 17.41 -4.23
N PRO A 67 8.82 18.63 -4.20
CA PRO A 67 8.58 19.34 -2.96
C PRO A 67 7.65 18.52 -2.05
N PRO A 68 7.82 18.63 -0.71
CA PRO A 68 7.02 17.87 0.24
C PRO A 68 5.57 18.35 0.24
N ASP A 69 4.65 17.42 0.51
CA ASP A 69 3.25 17.76 0.72
C ASP A 69 3.09 18.53 2.05
N PHE A 70 2.31 19.60 2.03
CA PHE A 70 1.94 20.36 3.22
C PHE A 70 0.45 20.18 3.52
N GLU A 71 0.12 20.14 4.80
CA GLU A 71 -1.24 20.16 5.31
C GLU A 71 -1.42 21.34 6.27
N LEU A 72 -2.61 21.95 6.23
CA LEU A 72 -2.97 23.01 7.16
C LEU A 72 -3.37 22.37 8.49
N ARG A 73 -2.52 22.52 9.52
CA ARG A 73 -2.81 21.99 10.86
C ARG A 73 -3.12 23.16 11.80
N GLY A 74 -4.40 23.46 11.95
CA GLY A 74 -4.88 24.65 12.66
C GLY A 74 -4.63 25.91 11.83
N ARG A 75 -3.70 26.77 12.27
CA ARG A 75 -3.33 28.02 11.57
C ARG A 75 -1.96 27.99 10.90
N VAL A 76 -1.26 26.86 10.95
CA VAL A 76 0.13 26.73 10.48
C VAL A 76 0.21 25.60 9.47
N GLU A 77 0.85 25.87 8.33
CA GLU A 77 1.21 24.83 7.37
C GLU A 77 2.34 23.97 7.93
N ARG A 78 2.12 22.66 7.95
CA ARG A 78 3.12 21.67 8.37
C ARG A 78 3.28 20.63 7.28
N ARG A 79 4.43 19.95 7.23
CA ARG A 79 4.62 18.83 6.32
C ARG A 79 3.60 17.73 6.68
N ALA A 80 2.84 17.28 5.68
CA ALA A 80 1.88 16.19 5.82
C ALA A 80 2.56 14.83 6.00
N GLY A 81 3.87 14.76 5.67
CA GLY A 81 4.62 13.51 5.59
C GLY A 81 4.48 12.85 4.22
N TYR A 82 5.15 11.71 4.06
CA TYR A 82 5.28 11.05 2.76
C TYR A 82 4.30 9.88 2.64
N THR A 83 3.81 9.59 1.44
CA THR A 83 3.09 8.35 1.11
C THR A 83 4.07 7.20 0.87
N ILE A 84 3.56 5.96 0.84
CA ILE A 84 4.37 4.79 0.47
C ILE A 84 4.92 4.89 -0.98
N ASP A 85 4.16 5.53 -1.88
CA ASP A 85 4.56 5.74 -3.27
C ASP A 85 5.73 6.73 -3.35
N GLN A 86 5.65 7.83 -2.59
CA GLN A 86 6.74 8.81 -2.46
C GLN A 86 8.00 8.15 -1.89
N ILE A 87 7.86 7.34 -0.83
CA ILE A 87 9.01 6.60 -0.25
C ILE A 87 9.61 5.63 -1.26
N SER A 88 8.78 4.94 -2.05
CA SER A 88 9.25 4.02 -3.10
C SER A 88 10.00 4.76 -4.21
N HIS A 89 9.55 5.96 -4.58
CA HIS A 89 10.27 6.84 -5.50
C HIS A 89 11.60 7.34 -4.89
N MET A 90 11.60 7.72 -3.63
CA MET A 90 12.85 8.12 -2.94
C MET A 90 13.87 6.98 -2.91
N ARG A 91 13.42 5.72 -2.77
CA ARG A 91 14.28 4.53 -2.85
C ARG A 91 14.93 4.33 -4.21
N SER A 92 14.26 4.67 -5.31
CA SER A 92 14.90 4.59 -6.64
C SER A 92 15.99 5.66 -6.83
N ILE A 93 15.91 6.75 -6.06
CA ILE A 93 16.83 7.89 -6.14
C ILE A 93 18.03 7.71 -5.22
N PHE A 94 17.80 7.38 -3.95
CA PHE A 94 18.86 7.23 -2.93
C PHE A 94 19.43 5.81 -2.86
N GLY A 95 18.72 4.84 -3.43
CA GLY A 95 18.97 3.42 -3.20
C GLY A 95 18.05 2.87 -2.11
N ASN A 96 17.95 1.53 -2.08
CA ASN A 96 17.16 0.81 -1.10
C ASN A 96 18.09 -0.12 -0.31
N PRO A 97 18.46 0.23 0.94
CA PRO A 97 19.39 -0.58 1.75
C PRO A 97 18.83 -1.97 2.06
N ASN A 98 17.50 -2.13 2.02
CA ASN A 98 16.81 -3.40 2.30
C ASN A 98 16.46 -4.19 1.05
N GLN A 99 17.04 -3.83 -0.11
CA GLN A 99 16.79 -4.55 -1.35
C GLN A 99 17.48 -5.91 -1.34
N ARG A 100 16.74 -6.94 -1.72
CA ARG A 100 17.30 -8.28 -1.95
C ARG A 100 18.45 -8.17 -2.98
N PRO A 101 19.64 -8.73 -2.69
CA PRO A 101 20.71 -8.81 -3.68
C PRO A 101 20.29 -9.57 -4.94
N ALA A 102 20.74 -9.12 -6.11
CA ALA A 102 20.33 -9.67 -7.40
C ALA A 102 20.77 -11.14 -7.60
N ASP A 103 21.89 -11.53 -6.99
CA ASP A 103 22.49 -12.86 -7.07
C ASP A 103 21.84 -13.91 -6.15
N LYS A 104 20.93 -13.50 -5.26
CA LYS A 104 20.26 -14.41 -4.32
C LYS A 104 18.90 -14.81 -4.82
N ASN A 105 18.55 -16.08 -4.62
CA ASN A 105 17.20 -16.57 -4.86
C ASN A 105 16.19 -15.82 -3.98
N PRO A 106 14.93 -15.65 -4.43
CA PRO A 106 13.88 -15.10 -3.58
C PRO A 106 13.64 -16.00 -2.36
N ALA A 107 13.26 -15.39 -1.24
CA ALA A 107 12.77 -16.15 -0.09
C ALA A 107 11.40 -16.77 -0.45
N VAL A 108 11.27 -18.08 -0.28
CA VAL A 108 10.00 -18.79 -0.46
C VAL A 108 9.40 -19.03 0.93
N LEU A 109 8.28 -18.37 1.21
CA LEU A 109 7.55 -18.51 2.47
C LEU A 109 6.26 -19.31 2.20
N ALA A 110 6.20 -20.55 2.70
CA ALA A 110 4.97 -21.33 2.67
C ALA A 110 4.09 -20.91 3.86
N VAL A 111 2.98 -20.23 3.56
CA VAL A 111 1.96 -19.91 4.55
C VAL A 111 0.94 -21.04 4.58
N MET A 112 1.12 -21.94 5.53
CA MET A 112 0.26 -23.10 5.72
C MET A 112 -0.91 -22.74 6.62
N SER A 113 -2.13 -22.76 6.08
CA SER A 113 -3.37 -22.59 6.86
C SER A 113 -4.06 -23.95 6.98
N HIS A 114 -3.80 -24.67 8.07
CA HIS A 114 -4.50 -25.92 8.39
C HIS A 114 -5.77 -25.72 9.21
N LYS A 115 -5.99 -24.53 9.76
CA LYS A 115 -7.24 -24.12 10.42
C LYS A 115 -7.62 -22.74 9.88
N GLY A 116 -8.76 -22.66 9.22
CA GLY A 116 -9.27 -21.40 8.67
C GLY A 116 -9.62 -20.44 9.81
N GLY A 117 -8.80 -19.40 9.98
CA GLY A 117 -8.93 -18.37 11.00
C GLY A 117 -7.57 -17.76 11.34
#